data_AF-A0A7Y4ZRX7-F1
#
_entry.id   AF-A0A7Y4ZRX7-F1
#
_cell.length_a   1.000
_cell.length_b   1.000
_cell.length_c   1.000
_cell.angle_alpha   90.00
_cell.angle_beta   90.00
_cell.angle_gamma   90.00
#
_symmetry.space_group_name_H-M   'P 1'
#
loop_
_entity.id
_entity.type
_entity.pdbx_description
1 polymer ?
#
loop_
_entity_poly.entity_id
_entity_poly.type
_entity_poly.pdbx_seq_one_letter_code
_entity_poly.pdbx_strand_id
1 'polypeptide(L)'
;MWIVFGNKEKTERVPGGAVVQRHCDQCGETAMFYERKATSVFQVYFIDVVDYGSRTVMACGACGALYATDEVNAALKPSLSPVESTLGSIKTAAKAAQARISSEAAKLMDRPPPAPTAPSPPAEDFEDPLAEDDRATEARFQELERKYRIGQP
;
A
#
# COMPACT_ATOMS: atom_id res chain seq x y z
N MET A 1 9.79 12.44 19.18
CA MET A 1 9.66 10.97 19.30
C MET A 1 8.80 10.51 18.14
N TRP A 2 9.31 9.62 17.30
CA TRP A 2 8.68 9.20 16.03
C TRP A 2 8.19 7.76 16.19
N ILE A 3 6.98 7.45 15.74
CA ILE A 3 6.44 6.08 15.70
C ILE A 3 6.45 5.63 14.25
N VAL A 4 7.00 4.43 13.99
CA VAL A 4 7.04 3.84 12.65
C VAL A 4 5.88 2.88 12.49
N PHE A 5 5.03 3.13 11.48
CA PHE A 5 3.94 2.26 11.07
C PHE A 5 4.32 1.51 9.80
N GLY A 6 4.05 0.21 9.76
CA GLY A 6 4.26 -0.65 8.60
C GLY A 6 3.06 -1.54 8.34
N ASN A 7 2.90 -1.99 7.10
CA ASN A 7 1.95 -3.03 6.75
C ASN A 7 2.73 -4.25 6.27
N LYS A 8 2.38 -5.41 6.79
CA LYS A 8 3.01 -6.68 6.42
C LYS A 8 1.95 -7.63 5.87
N GLU A 9 2.26 -8.29 4.76
CA GLU A 9 1.41 -9.35 4.22
C GLU A 9 1.97 -10.72 4.61
N LYS A 10 1.12 -11.57 5.19
CA LYS A 10 1.43 -12.98 5.47
C LYS A 10 0.58 -13.83 4.54
N THR A 11 1.21 -14.75 3.81
CA THR A 11 0.49 -15.72 2.98
C THR A 11 0.58 -17.10 3.62
N GLU A 12 -0.56 -17.69 3.96
CA GLU A 12 -0.64 -19.06 4.49
C GLU A 12 -1.33 -19.97 3.47
N ARG A 13 -0.92 -21.25 3.44
CA ARG A 13 -1.57 -22.24 2.59
C ARG A 13 -2.90 -22.65 3.22
N VAL A 14 -3.99 -22.63 2.45
CA VAL A 14 -5.28 -23.11 2.94
C VAL A 14 -5.27 -24.65 2.93
N PRO A 15 -5.49 -25.32 4.08
CA PRO A 15 -5.56 -26.77 4.12
C PRO A 15 -6.82 -27.24 3.36
N GLY A 16 -6.61 -28.10 2.36
CA GLY A 16 -7.69 -28.57 1.47
C GLY A 16 -8.19 -27.53 0.45
N GLY A 17 -7.45 -26.44 0.25
CA GLY A 17 -7.81 -25.38 -0.69
C GLY A 17 -7.86 -25.85 -2.15
N ALA A 18 -8.54 -25.07 -2.99
CA ALA A 18 -8.69 -25.36 -4.41
C ALA A 18 -7.33 -25.40 -5.11
N VAL A 19 -7.19 -26.33 -6.05
CA VAL A 19 -6.02 -26.44 -6.91
C VAL A 19 -6.49 -26.48 -8.36
N VAL A 20 -5.94 -25.59 -9.18
CA VAL A 20 -6.34 -25.46 -10.58
C VAL A 20 -5.10 -25.38 -11.45
N GLN A 21 -5.05 -26.15 -12.53
CA GLN A 21 -4.00 -26.03 -13.53
C GLN A 21 -4.37 -24.91 -14.51
N ARG A 22 -3.53 -23.88 -14.61
CA ARG A 22 -3.72 -22.78 -15.56
C ARG A 22 -2.37 -22.31 -16.11
N HIS A 23 -2.43 -21.52 -17.17
CA HIS A 23 -1.29 -20.78 -17.65
C HIS A 23 -1.03 -19.58 -16.74
N CYS A 24 0.23 -19.31 -16.41
CA CYS A 24 0.61 -18.18 -15.59
C CYS A 24 1.11 -17.02 -16.43
N ASP A 25 0.48 -15.85 -16.31
CA ASP A 25 0.86 -14.65 -17.09
C ASP A 25 2.19 -14.04 -16.66
N GLN A 26 2.67 -14.37 -15.47
CA GLN A 26 3.93 -13.84 -14.93
C GLN A 26 5.15 -14.68 -15.33
N CYS A 27 5.03 -16.02 -15.36
CA CYS A 27 6.15 -16.90 -15.71
C CYS A 27 6.00 -17.62 -17.06
N GLY A 28 4.83 -17.54 -17.71
CA GLY A 28 4.58 -18.16 -19.02
C GLY A 28 4.47 -19.69 -19.00
N GLU A 29 4.46 -20.31 -17.82
CA GLU A 29 4.36 -21.76 -17.67
C GLU A 29 2.95 -22.20 -17.26
N THR A 30 2.55 -23.40 -17.69
CA THR A 30 1.33 -24.05 -17.21
C THR A 30 1.61 -24.70 -15.87
N ALA A 31 1.25 -24.01 -14.79
CA ALA A 31 1.52 -24.41 -13.43
C ALA A 31 0.23 -24.73 -12.65
N MET A 32 0.40 -25.43 -11.53
CA MET A 32 -0.67 -25.64 -10.57
C MET A 32 -0.80 -24.39 -9.70
N PHE A 33 -2.00 -23.83 -9.64
CA PHE A 33 -2.33 -22.71 -8.78
C PHE A 33 -2.96 -23.25 -7.50
N TYR A 34 -2.42 -22.82 -6.35
CA TYR A 34 -2.90 -23.23 -5.04
C TYR A 34 -3.60 -22.08 -4.35
N GLU A 35 -4.72 -22.37 -3.72
CA GLU A 35 -5.38 -21.41 -2.86
C GLU A 35 -4.54 -21.10 -1.61
N ARG A 36 -4.34 -19.81 -1.37
CA ARG A 36 -3.64 -19.26 -0.21
C ARG A 36 -4.48 -18.17 0.44
N LYS A 37 -4.31 -18.01 1.75
CA LYS A 37 -4.90 -16.93 2.52
C LYS A 37 -3.84 -15.84 2.72
N ALA A 38 -4.06 -14.68 2.13
CA ALA A 38 -3.24 -13.51 2.36
C ALA A 38 -3.87 -12.67 3.48
N THR A 39 -3.18 -12.57 4.61
CA THR A 39 -3.58 -11.78 5.79
C THR A 39 -2.72 -10.51 5.85
N SER A 40 -3.37 -9.36 5.90
CA SER A 40 -2.73 -8.06 6.10
C SER A 40 -2.65 -7.76 7.59
N VAL A 41 -1.43 -7.44 8.04
CA VAL A 41 -1.09 -7.20 9.43
C VAL A 41 -0.59 -5.78 9.60
N PHE A 42 -1.17 -5.07 10.56
CA PHE A 42 -0.72 -3.74 10.95
C PHE A 42 0.44 -3.87 11.92
N GLN A 43 1.57 -3.29 11.54
CA GLN A 43 2.82 -3.38 12.26
C GLN A 43 3.16 -2.02 12.88
N VAL A 44 3.51 -2.02 14.16
CA VAL A 44 4.09 -0.87 14.86
C VAL A 44 5.51 -1.23 15.23
N TYR A 45 6.48 -0.54 14.64
CA TYR A 45 7.90 -0.93 14.65
C TYR A 45 8.11 -2.37 14.13
N PHE A 46 8.42 -3.30 15.04
CA PHE A 46 8.66 -4.72 14.75
C PHE A 46 7.56 -5.63 15.32
N ILE A 47 6.55 -5.05 15.98
CA ILE A 47 5.46 -5.80 16.60
C ILE A 47 4.25 -5.80 15.66
N ASP A 48 3.79 -7.00 15.34
CA ASP A 48 2.53 -7.24 14.66
C ASP A 48 1.39 -7.00 15.66
N VAL A 49 0.60 -5.94 15.49
CA VAL A 49 -0.40 -5.51 16.48
C VAL A 49 -1.79 -6.06 16.17
N VAL A 50 -2.21 -5.99 14.91
CA VAL A 50 -3.56 -6.39 14.50
C VAL A 50 -3.56 -6.96 13.09
N ASP A 51 -4.18 -8.12 12.92
CA ASP A 51 -4.59 -8.63 11.61
C ASP A 51 -5.93 -7.98 11.23
N TYR A 52 -5.96 -7.20 10.15
CA TYR A 52 -7.13 -6.37 9.80
C TYR A 52 -7.77 -6.71 8.45
N GLY A 53 -7.22 -7.68 7.73
CA GLY A 53 -7.79 -8.17 6.49
C GLY A 53 -7.29 -9.55 6.17
N SER A 54 -8.17 -10.43 5.70
CA SER A 54 -7.76 -11.69 5.11
C SER A 54 -8.53 -11.93 3.82
N ARG A 55 -7.80 -12.23 2.75
CA ARG A 55 -8.37 -12.56 1.44
C ARG A 55 -7.84 -13.89 0.96
N THR A 56 -8.68 -14.67 0.29
CA THR A 56 -8.26 -15.84 -0.46
C THR A 56 -7.70 -15.38 -1.80
N VAL A 57 -6.57 -15.94 -2.18
CA VAL A 57 -5.86 -15.66 -3.44
C VAL A 57 -5.36 -16.97 -4.02
N MET A 58 -5.17 -17.02 -5.33
CA MET A 58 -4.55 -18.15 -6.00
C MET A 58 -3.09 -17.85 -6.25
N ALA A 59 -2.20 -18.71 -5.77
CA ALA A 59 -0.76 -18.57 -5.95
C ALA A 59 -0.24 -19.56 -6.98
N CYS A 60 0.52 -19.08 -7.97
CA CYS A 60 1.19 -19.94 -8.94
C CYS A 60 2.23 -20.83 -8.23
N GLY A 61 2.21 -22.13 -8.53
CA GLY A 61 3.13 -23.11 -7.96
C GLY A 61 4.57 -22.99 -8.46
N ALA A 62 4.80 -22.34 -9.60
CA ALA A 62 6.13 -22.15 -10.19
C ALA A 62 6.81 -20.87 -9.68
N CYS A 63 6.17 -19.71 -9.86
CA CYS A 63 6.76 -18.41 -9.54
C CYS A 63 6.23 -17.76 -8.25
N GLY A 64 5.18 -18.31 -7.64
CA GLY A 64 4.58 -17.73 -6.43
C GLY A 64 3.73 -16.48 -6.65
N ALA A 65 3.54 -16.05 -7.91
CA ALA A 65 2.69 -14.91 -8.23
C ALA A 65 1.26 -15.10 -7.69
N LEU A 66 0.73 -14.06 -7.04
CA LEU A 66 -0.58 -14.04 -6.41
C LEU A 66 -1.62 -13.42 -7.33
N TYR A 67 -2.71 -14.13 -7.55
CA TYR A 67 -3.84 -13.70 -8.36
C TYR A 67 -5.06 -13.54 -7.46
N ALA A 68 -5.71 -12.38 -7.55
CA ALA A 68 -6.97 -12.15 -6.87
C ALA A 68 -8.04 -13.05 -7.51
N THR A 69 -8.75 -13.83 -6.69
CA THR A 69 -9.99 -14.46 -7.14
C THR A 69 -11.08 -13.40 -7.00
N ASP A 70 -11.52 -12.84 -8.12
CA ASP A 70 -12.39 -11.64 -8.23
C ASP A 70 -13.81 -11.76 -7.61
N GLU A 71 -14.09 -12.82 -6.86
CA GLU A 71 -15.38 -13.02 -6.18
C GLU A 71 -15.47 -12.24 -4.84
N VAL A 72 -14.35 -11.73 -4.28
CA VAL A 72 -14.26 -11.33 -2.85
C VAL A 72 -14.10 -9.82 -2.63
N ASN A 73 -14.23 -8.96 -3.66
CA ASN A 73 -14.24 -7.51 -3.44
C ASN A 73 -15.63 -6.95 -3.09
N ALA A 74 -16.69 -7.78 -3.11
CA ALA A 74 -18.05 -7.37 -2.72
C ALA A 74 -18.31 -7.46 -1.20
N ALA A 75 -17.44 -8.14 -0.44
CA ALA A 75 -17.65 -8.42 0.99
C ALA A 75 -16.71 -7.65 1.94
N LEU A 76 -15.89 -6.72 1.46
CA LEU A 76 -15.26 -5.71 2.33
C LEU A 76 -16.27 -4.60 2.71
N LYS A 77 -17.44 -5.00 3.22
CA LYS A 77 -18.13 -4.19 4.22
C LYS A 77 -17.46 -4.55 5.54
N PRO A 78 -16.81 -3.61 6.26
CA PRO A 78 -16.21 -3.92 7.54
C PRO A 78 -17.31 -4.39 8.50
N SER A 79 -17.40 -5.71 8.72
CA SER A 79 -18.25 -6.28 9.76
C SER A 79 -17.56 -6.05 11.10
N LEU A 80 -17.77 -4.85 11.64
CA LEU A 80 -17.46 -4.55 13.03
C LEU A 80 -18.53 -5.26 13.87
N SER A 81 -18.13 -6.31 14.60
CA SER A 81 -18.96 -6.96 15.61
C SER A 81 -19.09 -6.07 16.86
N PRO A 82 -20.02 -6.36 17.79
CA PRO A 82 -20.93 -5.37 18.37
C PRO A 82 -20.29 -4.55 19.50
N VAL A 83 -19.68 -3.43 19.14
CA VAL A 83 -19.48 -2.26 20.01
C VAL A 83 -20.28 -1.09 19.43
N GLU A 84 -21.53 -1.36 19.04
CA GLU A 84 -22.37 -0.43 18.27
C GLU A 84 -23.25 0.51 19.10
N SER A 85 -23.28 0.42 20.43
CA SER A 85 -24.17 1.30 21.23
C SER A 85 -23.60 2.67 21.60
N THR A 86 -22.32 2.96 21.36
CA THR A 86 -21.70 4.26 21.71
C THR A 86 -21.27 5.12 20.52
N LEU A 87 -21.37 4.61 19.29
CA LEU A 87 -20.99 5.33 18.05
C LEU A 87 -22.16 6.04 17.35
N GLY A 88 -23.40 5.71 17.71
CA GLY A 88 -24.61 6.33 17.13
C GLY A 88 -24.76 7.82 17.49
N SER A 89 -24.29 8.24 18.66
CA SER A 89 -24.36 9.62 19.14
C SER A 89 -23.25 10.53 18.60
N ILE A 90 -22.14 9.95 18.11
CA ILE A 90 -21.01 10.72 17.55
C ILE A 90 -21.27 11.11 16.09
N LYS A 91 -21.91 10.23 15.30
CA LYS A 91 -22.23 10.50 13.89
C LYS A 91 -23.19 11.68 13.70
N THR A 92 -24.16 11.87 14.59
CA THR A 92 -25.09 13.00 14.54
C THR A 92 -24.42 14.31 14.94
N ALA A 93 -23.50 14.29 15.91
CA ALA A 93 -22.72 15.46 16.31
C ALA A 93 -21.72 15.89 15.22
N ALA A 94 -21.06 14.93 14.55
CA ALA A 94 -20.10 15.21 13.48
C ALA A 94 -20.74 15.89 12.26
N LYS A 95 -21.96 15.48 11.88
CA LYS A 95 -22.67 16.08 10.74
C LYS A 95 -23.17 17.51 11.04
N ALA A 96 -23.55 17.79 12.28
CA ALA A 96 -23.98 19.13 12.71
C ALA A 96 -22.80 20.12 12.83
N ALA A 97 -21.62 19.65 13.24
CA ALA A 97 -20.41 20.46 13.29
C ALA A 97 -19.87 20.80 11.88
N GLN A 98 -19.91 19.83 10.95
CA GLN A 98 -19.40 20.03 9.59
C GLN A 98 -20.22 21.06 8.78
N ALA A 99 -21.54 21.15 9.01
CA ALA A 99 -22.40 22.14 8.35
C ALA A 99 -22.19 23.58 8.87
N ARG A 100 -21.69 23.76 10.10
CA ARG A 100 -21.37 25.09 10.65
C ARG A 100 -20.01 25.59 10.18
N ILE A 101 -19.02 24.71 10.05
CA ILE A 101 -17.66 25.08 9.60
C ILE A 101 -17.66 25.47 8.11
N SER A 102 -18.45 24.79 7.27
CA SER A 102 -18.50 25.08 5.84
C SER A 102 -19.22 26.40 5.50
N SER A 103 -20.20 26.82 6.32
CA SER A 103 -20.94 28.07 6.08
C SER A 103 -20.18 29.33 6.53
N GLU A 104 -19.23 29.22 7.45
CA GLU A 104 -18.29 30.31 7.76
C GLU A 104 -17.12 30.38 6.77
N ALA A 105 -16.61 29.25 6.28
CA ALA A 105 -15.55 29.23 5.27
C ALA A 105 -15.99 29.89 3.94
N ALA A 106 -17.27 29.74 3.56
CA ALA A 106 -17.81 30.37 2.35
C ALA A 106 -17.89 31.91 2.45
N LYS A 107 -18.02 32.48 3.66
CA LYS A 107 -18.04 33.94 3.85
C LYS A 107 -16.65 34.58 3.82
N LEU A 108 -15.60 33.79 4.03
CA LEU A 108 -14.20 34.24 3.97
C LEU A 108 -13.60 34.18 2.55
N MET A 109 -14.27 33.51 1.60
CA MET A 109 -13.80 33.38 0.22
C MET A 109 -14.37 34.42 -0.76
N ASP A 110 -15.18 35.38 -0.29
CA ASP A 110 -15.62 36.53 -1.10
C ASP A 110 -14.54 37.63 -1.14
N ARG A 111 -13.30 37.24 -1.48
CA ARG A 111 -12.21 38.17 -1.79
C ARG A 111 -12.16 38.31 -3.31
N PRO A 112 -12.17 39.55 -3.86
CA PRO A 112 -12.10 39.74 -5.30
C PRO A 112 -10.83 39.09 -5.88
N PRO A 113 -10.91 38.55 -7.11
CA PRO A 113 -9.81 37.80 -7.70
C PRO A 113 -8.57 38.69 -7.88
N PRO A 114 -7.35 38.21 -7.62
CA PRO A 114 -6.14 38.94 -7.94
C PRO A 114 -5.97 39.07 -9.47
N ALA A 115 -5.43 40.21 -9.90
CA ALA A 115 -5.12 40.52 -11.29
C ALA A 115 -4.20 39.45 -11.95
N PRO A 116 -4.25 39.27 -13.28
CA PRO A 116 -3.44 38.26 -13.97
C PRO A 116 -1.94 38.51 -13.78
N THR A 117 -1.27 37.54 -13.16
CA THR A 117 0.16 37.57 -12.84
C THR A 117 1.02 37.34 -14.10
N ALA A 118 2.12 38.09 -14.17
CA ALA A 118 3.20 38.05 -15.14
C ALA A 118 3.82 36.64 -15.36
N PRO A 119 4.57 36.42 -16.47
CA PRO A 119 5.16 35.12 -16.81
C PRO A 119 6.06 34.57 -15.71
N SER A 120 5.98 33.25 -15.54
CA SER A 120 6.70 32.42 -14.57
C SER A 120 8.22 32.64 -14.62
N PRO A 121 8.93 32.66 -13.48
CA PRO A 121 10.39 32.64 -13.47
C PRO A 121 10.93 31.31 -14.05
N PRO A 122 12.15 31.29 -14.62
CA PRO A 122 12.75 30.08 -15.16
C PRO A 122 12.98 29.05 -14.04
N ALA A 123 12.87 27.77 -14.39
CA ALA A 123 13.11 26.66 -13.47
C ALA A 123 14.53 26.77 -12.91
N GLU A 124 14.64 26.99 -11.60
CA GLU A 124 15.92 26.87 -10.91
C GLU A 124 16.29 25.39 -10.84
N ASP A 125 17.57 25.10 -11.13
CA ASP A 125 18.16 23.77 -11.13
C ASP A 125 17.92 23.09 -9.77
N PHE A 126 17.00 22.14 -9.74
CA PHE A 126 16.72 21.34 -8.55
C PHE A 126 17.88 20.35 -8.37
N GLU A 127 18.88 20.75 -7.57
CA GLU A 127 19.94 19.84 -7.13
C GLU A 127 19.33 18.76 -6.25
N ASP A 128 19.27 17.53 -6.79
CA ASP A 128 18.76 16.36 -6.07
C ASP A 128 19.73 16.00 -4.92
N PRO A 129 19.33 16.17 -3.64
CA PRO A 129 20.19 15.91 -2.50
C PRO A 129 20.56 14.43 -2.32
N LEU A 130 19.97 13.52 -3.10
CA LEU A 130 20.26 12.07 -3.05
C LEU A 130 21.22 11.60 -4.16
N ALA A 131 21.59 12.48 -5.09
CA ALA A 131 22.44 12.10 -6.23
C ALA A 131 23.87 11.66 -5.84
N GLU A 132 24.35 12.02 -4.66
CA GLU A 132 25.65 11.55 -4.12
C GLU A 132 25.54 10.13 -3.52
N ASP A 133 24.45 9.85 -2.81
CA ASP A 133 24.20 8.55 -2.18
C ASP A 133 23.94 7.46 -3.24
N ASP A 134 23.23 7.80 -4.32
CA ASP A 134 23.01 6.90 -5.45
C ASP A 134 24.34 6.51 -6.13
N ARG A 135 25.22 7.49 -6.35
CA ARG A 135 26.56 7.26 -6.91
C ARG A 135 27.42 6.39 -6.00
N ALA A 136 27.36 6.59 -4.69
CA ALA A 136 28.11 5.78 -3.73
C ALA A 136 27.61 4.31 -3.70
N THR A 137 26.30 4.12 -3.82
CA THR A 137 25.67 2.79 -3.84
C THR A 137 26.00 2.04 -5.12
N GLU A 138 25.97 2.72 -6.27
CA GLU A 138 26.31 2.14 -7.57
C GLU A 138 27.80 1.73 -7.65
N ALA A 139 28.70 2.55 -7.09
CA ALA A 139 30.13 2.21 -7.00
C ALA A 139 30.37 0.94 -6.15
N ARG A 140 29.66 0.79 -5.03
CA ARG A 140 29.72 -0.43 -4.21
C ARG A 140 29.22 -1.66 -4.96
N PHE A 141 28.18 -1.50 -5.77
CA PHE A 141 27.63 -2.58 -6.58
C PHE A 141 28.63 -3.05 -7.64
N GLN A 142 29.28 -2.11 -8.34
CA GLN A 142 30.32 -2.42 -9.33
C GLN A 142 31.56 -3.07 -8.69
N GLU A 143 31.93 -2.68 -7.46
CA GLU A 143 33.03 -3.31 -6.74
C GLU A 143 32.71 -4.76 -6.36
N LEU A 144 31.47 -5.03 -5.94
CA LEU A 144 30.98 -6.38 -5.66
C LEU A 144 30.97 -7.23 -6.94
N GLU A 145 30.43 -6.73 -8.05
CA GLU A 145 30.45 -7.45 -9.33
C GLU A 145 31.87 -7.78 -9.79
N ARG A 146 32.82 -6.85 -9.61
CA ARG A 146 34.23 -7.09 -9.93
C ARG A 146 34.83 -8.19 -9.05
N LYS A 147 34.55 -8.19 -7.74
CA LYS A 147 35.00 -9.24 -6.81
C LYS A 147 34.41 -10.61 -7.16
N TYR A 148 33.12 -10.66 -7.48
CA TYR A 148 32.46 -11.90 -7.89
C TYR A 148 32.94 -12.44 -9.23
N ARG A 149 33.29 -11.56 -10.18
CA ARG A 149 33.85 -11.97 -11.49
C ARG A 149 35.29 -12.51 -11.39
N ILE A 150 36.08 -12.04 -10.43
CA ILE A 150 37.50 -12.47 -10.24
C ILE A 150 37.60 -13.69 -9.32
N GLY A 151 36.62 -13.93 -8.45
CA GLY A 151 36.63 -14.98 -7.42
C GLY A 151 36.01 -16.32 -7.81
N GLN A 152 35.68 -16.56 -9.08
CA GLN A 152 35.15 -17.85 -9.54
C GLN A 152 36.32 -18.73 -10.01
N PRO A 153 36.66 -19.84 -9.30
CA PRO A 153 37.66 -20.80 -9.77
C PRO A 153 37.20 -21.54 -11.03
#